data_AF-A0A7X4F7Y5-F1
#
_entry.id   AF-A0A7X4F7Y5-F1
#
_cell.length_a   1.000
_cell.length_b   1.000
_cell.length_c   1.000
_cell.angle_alpha   90.00
_cell.angle_beta   90.00
_cell.angle_gamma   90.00
#
_symmetry.space_group_name_H-M   'P 1'
#
loop_
_entity.id
_entity.type
_entity.pdbx_description
1 polymer ?
#
loop_
_entity_poly.entity_id
_entity_poly.type
_entity_poly.pdbx_seq_one_letter_code
_entity_poly.pdbx_strand_id
1 'polypeptide(L)'
;LIFWSEDLRDLMDIKVFLDVDAHERVLRRMLRDVAQRGGDLEWAINWYRRDVLPNFPVYTEPCKQYADLIIPFQNDNPVALQTLVAGIQRRIQESRTSS
;
A
#
# COMPACT_ATOMS: atom_id res chain seq x y z
N LEU A 1 8.03 6.63 0.92
CA LEU A 1 6.84 5.85 1.35
C LEU A 1 6.46 6.27 2.77
N ILE A 2 5.18 6.23 3.13
CA ILE A 2 4.70 6.74 4.43
C ILE A 2 5.31 6.02 5.64
N PHE A 3 5.56 4.70 5.52
CA PHE A 3 6.14 3.89 6.60
C PHE A 3 7.66 4.07 6.77
N TRP A 4 8.31 4.86 5.91
CA TRP A 4 9.74 5.15 6.04
C TRP A 4 10.01 6.19 7.15
N SER A 5 9.08 7.11 7.37
CA SER A 5 9.19 8.13 8.41
C SER A 5 8.72 7.57 9.74
N GLU A 6 9.61 7.58 10.73
CA GLU A 6 9.29 7.19 12.10
C GLU A 6 8.24 8.12 12.72
N ASP A 7 8.41 9.43 12.56
CA ASP A 7 7.45 10.44 13.03
C ASP A 7 6.04 10.18 12.49
N LEU A 8 5.91 9.72 11.24
CA LEU A 8 4.60 9.36 10.69
C LEU A 8 4.07 8.05 11.27
N ARG A 9 4.92 7.06 11.55
CA ARG A 9 4.50 5.79 12.15
C ARG A 9 3.96 5.99 13.56
N ASP A 10 4.51 6.92 14.32
CA ASP A 10 4.09 7.20 15.69
C ASP A 10 2.69 7.83 15.77
N LEU A 11 2.26 8.49 14.68
CA LEU A 11 0.92 9.06 14.55
C LEU A 11 -0.14 8.03 14.12
N MET A 12 0.25 6.81 13.73
CA MET A 12 -0.66 5.81 13.17
C MET A 12 -1.13 4.81 14.24
N ASP A 13 -2.44 4.77 14.48
CA ASP A 13 -3.09 3.77 15.36
C ASP A 13 -3.03 2.34 14.83
N ILE A 14 -3.03 2.19 13.49
CA ILE A 14 -2.98 0.91 12.77
C ILE A 14 -2.17 1.10 11.49
N LYS A 15 -1.19 0.22 11.26
CA LYS A 15 -0.31 0.22 10.09
C LYS A 15 -0.62 -1.01 9.23
N VAL A 16 -1.27 -0.79 8.09
CA VAL A 16 -1.65 -1.87 7.16
C VAL A 16 -0.76 -1.85 5.92
N PHE A 17 -0.18 -3.00 5.56
CA PHE A 17 0.59 -3.18 4.33
C PHE A 17 -0.14 -4.14 3.40
N LEU A 18 -0.38 -3.71 2.15
CA LEU A 18 -0.96 -4.56 1.12
C LEU A 18 0.15 -5.31 0.39
N ASP A 19 0.16 -6.63 0.52
CA ASP A 19 1.11 -7.52 -0.13
C ASP A 19 0.55 -7.94 -1.49
N VAL A 20 1.07 -7.30 -2.52
CA VAL A 20 0.63 -7.46 -3.90
C VAL A 20 1.84 -7.66 -4.76
N ASP A 21 1.72 -8.56 -5.74
CA ASP A 21 2.78 -8.77 -6.72
C ASP A 21 3.21 -7.44 -7.35
N ALA A 22 4.52 -7.18 -7.29
CA ALA A 22 5.10 -5.91 -7.69
C ALA A 22 4.96 -5.67 -9.20
N HIS A 23 5.06 -6.74 -10.01
CA HIS A 23 4.91 -6.66 -11.46
C HIS A 23 3.48 -6.33 -11.85
N GLU A 24 2.51 -7.01 -11.25
CA GLU A 24 1.09 -6.76 -11.47
C GLU A 24 0.69 -5.34 -11.06
N ARG A 25 1.17 -4.85 -9.92
CA ARG A 25 0.93 -3.45 -9.50
C ARG A 25 1.51 -2.44 -10.49
N VAL A 26 2.69 -2.73 -11.04
CA VAL A 26 3.33 -1.89 -12.05
C VAL A 26 2.53 -1.90 -13.35
N LEU A 27 2.12 -3.07 -13.83
CA LEU A 27 1.31 -3.20 -15.06
C LEU A 27 0.01 -2.40 -14.95
N ARG A 28 -0.73 -2.56 -13.84
CA ARG A 28 -1.94 -1.78 -13.59
C ARG A 28 -1.69 -0.27 -13.58
N ARG A 29 -0.55 0.15 -13.01
CA ARG A 29 -0.16 1.57 -13.00
C ARG A 29 0.18 2.07 -14.41
N MET A 30 0.97 1.32 -15.18
CA MET A 30 1.32 1.68 -16.55
C MET A 30 0.06 1.85 -17.40
N LEU A 31 -0.86 0.87 -17.35
CA LEU A 31 -2.13 0.94 -18.09
C LEU A 31 -2.96 2.17 -17.73
N ARG A 32 -3.09 2.46 -16.43
CA ARG A 32 -3.83 3.63 -15.95
C ARG A 32 -3.16 4.94 -16.38
N ASP A 33 -1.85 5.06 -16.22
CA ASP A 33 -1.13 6.30 -16.51
C ASP A 33 -1.09 6.57 -18.03
N VAL A 34 -0.97 5.53 -18.88
CA VAL A 34 -1.12 5.65 -20.35
C VAL A 34 -2.55 6.07 -20.71
N ALA A 35 -3.56 5.41 -20.16
CA ALA A 35 -4.97 5.69 -20.49
C ALA A 35 -5.45 7.07 -20.01
N GLN A 36 -5.00 7.53 -18.84
CA GLN A 36 -5.52 8.75 -18.21
C GLN A 36 -4.66 9.98 -18.42
N ARG A 37 -3.34 9.83 -18.64
CA ARG A 37 -2.38 10.95 -18.67
C ARG A 37 -1.76 11.16 -20.05
N GLY A 38 -2.16 10.37 -21.05
CA GLY A 38 -1.64 10.47 -22.42
C GLY A 38 -0.15 10.11 -22.53
N GLY A 39 0.39 9.39 -21.55
CA GLY A 39 1.76 8.87 -21.64
C GLY A 39 1.84 7.75 -22.66
N ASP A 40 2.98 7.60 -23.32
CA ASP A 40 3.25 6.46 -24.19
C ASP A 40 3.86 5.27 -23.42
N LEU A 41 3.91 4.12 -24.08
CA LEU A 41 4.45 2.88 -23.50
C LEU A 41 5.95 3.00 -23.19
N GLU A 42 6.71 3.74 -24.00
CA GLU A 42 8.15 3.89 -23.84
C GLU A 42 8.50 4.66 -22.57
N TRP A 43 7.79 5.77 -22.31
CA TRP A 43 7.88 6.52 -21.07
C TRP A 43 7.58 5.64 -19.86
N ALA A 44 6.53 4.82 -19.93
CA ALA A 44 6.12 3.95 -18.83
C ALA A 44 7.21 2.90 -18.52
N ILE A 45 7.80 2.29 -19.55
CA ILE A 45 8.91 1.33 -19.41
C ILE A 45 10.15 2.01 -18.80
N ASN A 46 10.50 3.19 -19.29
CA ASN A 46 11.64 3.95 -18.80
C ASN A 46 11.49 4.33 -17.33
N TRP A 47 10.30 4.79 -16.92
CA TRP A 47 9.96 5.04 -15.53
C TRP A 47 10.10 3.77 -14.67
N TYR A 48 9.57 2.63 -15.11
CA TYR A 48 9.67 1.39 -14.35
C TYR A 48 11.12 0.95 -14.12
N ARG A 49 11.95 0.98 -15.17
CA ARG A 49 13.36 0.60 -15.10
C ARG A 49 14.17 1.54 -14.23
N ARG A 50 13.94 2.85 -14.34
CA ARG A 50 14.70 3.87 -13.62
C ARG A 50 14.29 3.97 -12.16
N ASP A 51 12.98 3.98 -11.90
CA ASP A 51 12.46 4.43 -10.61
C ASP A 51 11.82 3.33 -9.78
N VAL A 52 11.27 2.27 -10.37
CA VAL A 52 10.52 1.27 -9.59
C VAL A 52 11.35 0.03 -9.31
N LEU A 53 11.94 -0.56 -10.36
CA LEU A 53 12.70 -1.79 -10.26
C LEU A 53 13.85 -1.72 -9.23
N PRO A 54 14.72 -0.67 -9.23
CA PRO A 54 15.80 -0.60 -8.26
C PRO A 54 15.33 -0.15 -6.87
N ASN A 55 14.28 0.68 -6.78
CA ASN A 55 13.91 1.33 -5.51
C ASN A 55 12.90 0.53 -4.69
N PHE A 56 12.08 -0.33 -5.30
CA PHE A 56 11.11 -1.14 -4.58
C PHE A 56 11.74 -2.03 -3.49
N PRO A 57 12.74 -2.90 -3.81
CA PRO A 57 13.35 -3.77 -2.80
C PRO A 57 14.15 -2.99 -1.74
N VAL A 58 14.60 -1.77 -2.05
CA VAL A 58 15.44 -0.96 -1.14
C VAL A 58 14.59 -0.13 -0.18
N TYR A 59 13.52 0.50 -0.67
CA TYR A 59 12.80 1.53 0.09
C TYR A 59 11.34 1.16 0.40
N THR A 60 10.75 0.24 -0.36
CA THR A 60 9.32 -0.09 -0.23
C THR A 60 9.10 -1.41 0.49
N GLU A 61 9.75 -2.47 0.03
CA GLU A 61 9.61 -3.81 0.59
C GLU A 61 10.04 -3.89 2.06
N PRO A 62 11.15 -3.27 2.50
CA PRO A 62 11.55 -3.32 3.91
C PRO A 62 10.54 -2.64 4.84
N CYS A 63 9.73 -1.71 4.34
CA CYS A 63 8.70 -1.06 5.16
C CYS A 63 7.62 -2.05 5.66
N LYS A 64 7.50 -3.25 5.05
CA LYS A 64 6.58 -4.30 5.46
C LYS A 64 6.79 -4.72 6.93
N GLN A 65 8.01 -4.59 7.45
CA GLN A 65 8.35 -4.92 8.84
C GLN A 65 7.64 -4.04 9.87
N TYR A 66 7.20 -2.84 9.47
CA TYR A 66 6.53 -1.89 10.36
C TYR A 66 5.00 -2.05 10.35
N ALA A 67 4.47 -3.03 9.61
CA ALA A 67 3.04 -3.24 9.48
C ALA A 67 2.50 -4.08 10.65
N ASP A 68 1.40 -3.65 11.25
CA ASP A 68 0.63 -4.43 12.21
C ASP A 68 -0.15 -5.55 11.49
N LEU A 69 -0.60 -5.27 10.26
CA LEU A 69 -1.34 -6.22 9.43
C LEU A 69 -0.82 -6.21 8.00
N ILE A 70 -0.56 -7.41 7.46
CA ILE A 70 -0.21 -7.63 6.07
C ILE A 70 -1.40 -8.32 5.40
N ILE A 71 -1.96 -7.69 4.36
CA ILE A 71 -3.09 -8.23 3.61
C ILE A 71 -2.60 -8.69 2.24
N PRO A 72 -2.61 -10.00 1.93
CA PRO A 72 -2.37 -10.46 0.57
C PRO A 72 -3.53 -10.00 -0.31
N PHE A 73 -3.23 -9.30 -1.40
CA PHE A 73 -4.24 -8.74 -2.30
C PHE A 73 -3.88 -9.00 -3.76
N GLN A 74 -4.21 -10.19 -4.24
CA GLN A 74 -4.15 -10.51 -5.67
C GLN A 74 -5.45 -10.13 -6.39
N ASN A 75 -6.58 -10.22 -5.68
CA ASN A 75 -7.93 -9.88 -6.11
C ASN A 75 -8.70 -9.24 -4.93
N ASP A 76 -9.95 -8.82 -5.17
CA ASP A 76 -10.85 -8.35 -4.10
C ASP A 76 -10.85 -9.32 -2.91
N ASN A 77 -10.54 -8.78 -1.74
CA ASN A 77 -10.45 -9.53 -0.49
C ASN A 77 -11.51 -9.01 0.49
N PRO A 78 -12.80 -9.36 0.30
CA PRO A 78 -13.90 -8.85 1.12
C PRO A 78 -13.77 -9.29 2.58
N VAL A 79 -13.16 -10.45 2.84
CA VAL A 79 -12.90 -10.94 4.20
C VAL A 79 -11.92 -10.01 4.92
N ALA A 80 -10.77 -9.69 4.30
CA ALA A 80 -9.81 -8.77 4.89
C ALA A 80 -10.39 -7.37 5.12
N LEU A 81 -11.21 -6.89 4.18
CA LEU A 81 -11.93 -5.62 4.34
C LEU A 81 -12.88 -5.65 5.54
N GLN A 82 -13.70 -6.69 5.66
CA GLN A 82 -14.63 -6.84 6.79
C GLN A 82 -13.89 -6.91 8.12
N THR A 83 -12.78 -7.65 8.19
CA THR A 83 -11.94 -7.72 9.39
C THR A 83 -11.36 -6.36 9.76
N LEU A 84 -10.85 -5.61 8.78
CA LEU A 84 -10.30 -4.28 9.01
C LEU A 84 -11.38 -3.30 9.50
N VAL A 85 -12.54 -3.29 8.85
CA VAL A 85 -13.68 -2.45 9.22
C VAL A 85 -14.16 -2.77 10.63
N ALA A 86 -14.33 -4.05 10.98
CA ALA A 86 -14.73 -4.46 12.32
C ALA A 86 -13.71 -4.03 13.38
N GLY A 87 -12.41 -4.15 13.08
CA GLY A 87 -11.34 -3.71 13.97
C GLY A 87 -11.34 -2.21 14.23
N ILE A 88 -11.54 -1.40 13.17
CA ILE A 88 -11.64 0.07 13.27
C ILE A 88 -12.88 0.45 14.08
N GLN A 89 -14.04 -0.15 13.79
CA GLN A 89 -15.28 0.12 14.51
C GLN A 89 -15.16 -0.17 16.00
N ARG A 90 -14.51 -1.30 16.36
CA ARG A 90 -14.29 -1.67 17.75
C ARG A 90 -13.44 -0.63 18.50
N ARG A 91 -12.34 -0.17 17.89
CA ARG A 91 -11.48 0.86 18.49
C ARG A 91 -12.20 2.20 18.68
N ILE A 92 -12.99 2.63 17.70
CA ILE A 92 -13.81 3.84 17.83
C ILE A 92 -14.81 3.72 18.98
N GLN A 93 -15.42 2.54 19.16
CA GLN A 93 -16.34 2.28 20.27
C GLN A 93 -15.60 2.37 21.61
N GLU A 94 -14.45 1.70 21.75
CA GLU A 94 -13.62 1.70 22.95
C GLU A 94 -13.23 3.12 23.37
N SER A 95 -12.75 3.95 22.42
CA SER A 95 -12.37 5.36 22.67
C SER A 95 -13.52 6.24 23.15
N ARG A 96 -14.77 5.93 22.76
CA ARG A 96 -15.96 6.65 23.21
C ARG A 96 -16.41 6.27 24.62
N THR A 97 -16.07 5.07 25.08
CA THR A 97 -16.39 4.57 26.43
C THR A 97 -15.38 4.97 27.49
N SER A 98 -14.17 5.39 27.08
CA SER A 98 -13.10 5.83 27.99
C SER A 98 -13.04 7.36 28.17
N SER A 99 -14.01 8.09 27.62
CA SER A 99 -14.29 9.52 27.90
C SER A 99 -15.61 9.65 28.64
#